data_AF-A0A496TXZ5-F1
#
_entry.id   AF-A0A496TXZ5-F1
#
_cell.length_a   1.000
_cell.length_b   1.000
_cell.length_c   1.000
_cell.angle_alpha   90.00
_cell.angle_beta   90.00
_cell.angle_gamma   90.00
#
_symmetry.space_group_name_H-M   'P 1'
#
loop_
_entity.id
_entity.type
_entity.pdbx_description
1 polymer ?
#
loop_
_entity_poly.entity_id
_entity_poly.type
_entity_poly.pdbx_seq_one_letter_code
_entity_poly.pdbx_strand_id
1 'polypeptide(L)' 'CQVETQRFRIPWVLSGRRYRVWDQNEERLVGEFEGKVLQEVGIEVTIPKQPGAKVLVFSSIAK' A
#
# COMPACT_ATOMS: atom_id res chain seq x y z
N CYS A 1 -20.64 3.96 8.49
CA CYS A 1 -19.60 4.64 7.69
C CYS A 1 -19.51 3.98 6.33
N GLN A 2 -19.64 4.72 5.23
CA GLN A 2 -19.43 4.16 3.89
C GLN A 2 -17.92 4.11 3.60
N VAL A 3 -17.43 2.96 3.16
CA VAL A 3 -16.04 2.74 2.74
C VAL A 3 -16.03 2.27 1.30
N GLU A 4 -14.92 2.49 0.61
CA GLU A 4 -14.67 2.00 -0.74
C GLU A 4 -13.36 1.22 -0.75
N THR A 5 -13.36 0.04 -1.36
CA THR A 5 -12.15 -0.75 -1.55
C THR A 5 -11.66 -0.53 -2.97
N GLN A 6 -10.43 -0.05 -3.11
CA GLN A 6 -9.81 0.17 -4.40
C GLN A 6 -8.45 -0.53 -4.46
N ARG A 7 -8.12 -1.05 -5.64
CA ARG A 7 -6.83 -1.70 -5.90
C ARG A 7 -5.86 -0.73 -6.57
N PHE A 8 -4.68 -0.60 -5.98
CA PHE A 8 -3.61 0.26 -6.48
C PHE A 8 -2.38 -0.56 -6.86
N ARG A 9 -2.00 -0.49 -8.14
CA ARG A 9 -0.72 -1.02 -8.62
C ARG A 9 0.34 0.05 -8.48
N ILE A 10 1.55 -0.36 -8.08
CA ILE A 10 2.68 0.55 -7.85
C ILE A 10 3.81 0.16 -8.84
N PRO A 11 3.68 0.52 -10.14
CA PRO A 11 4.57 -0.01 -11.19
C PRO A 11 6.03 0.44 -11.04
N TRP A 12 6.31 1.50 -10.29
CA TRP A 12 7.64 2.09 -10.14
C TRP A 12 8.47 1.51 -8.98
N VAL A 13 7.96 0.54 -8.21
CA VAL A 13 8.81 -0.15 -7.21
C VAL A 13 9.83 -1.06 -7.88
N LEU A 14 10.90 -1.40 -7.17
CA LEU A 14 11.90 -2.36 -7.64
C LEU A 14 11.37 -3.79 -7.43
N SER A 15 11.16 -4.53 -8.52
CA SER A 15 10.51 -5.85 -8.50
C SER A 15 11.19 -6.86 -7.57
N GLY A 16 12.53 -6.85 -7.50
CA GLY A 16 13.34 -7.76 -6.67
C GLY A 16 13.48 -7.35 -5.19
N ARG A 17 12.80 -6.29 -4.74
CA ARG A 17 12.86 -5.85 -3.33
C ARG A 17 11.59 -6.20 -2.58
N ARG A 18 11.69 -6.28 -1.25
CA ARG A 18 10.55 -6.37 -0.35
C ARG A 18 10.27 -5.01 0.25
N TYR A 19 8.99 -4.66 0.34
CA TYR A 19 8.50 -3.38 0.81
C TYR A 19 7.61 -3.59 2.02
N ARG A 20 7.85 -2.79 3.06
CA ARG A 20 6.92 -2.60 4.17
C ARG A 20 5.92 -1.51 3.79
N VAL A 21 4.64 -1.78 3.96
CA VAL A 21 3.55 -0.84 3.68
C VAL A 21 2.93 -0.39 4.98
N TRP A 22 3.07 0.90 5.28
CA TRP A 22 2.56 1.53 6.48
C TRP A 22 1.37 2.44 6.14
N ASP A 23 0.30 2.30 6.89
CA ASP A 23 -0.83 3.22 6.86
C ASP A 23 -0.53 4.39 7.81
N GLN A 24 -0.24 5.55 7.24
CA GLN A 24 0.11 6.73 8.03
C GLN A 24 -1.12 7.32 8.73
N ASN A 25 -2.33 7.15 8.19
CA ASN A 25 -3.54 7.69 8.81
C ASN A 25 -3.99 6.86 10.01
N GLU A 26 -3.85 5.54 9.91
CA GLU A 26 -4.25 4.59 10.96
C GLU A 26 -3.09 4.18 11.87
N GLU A 27 -1.89 4.75 11.63
CA GLU A 27 -0.63 4.48 12.33
C GLU A 27 -0.37 2.98 12.52
N ARG A 28 -0.57 2.19 11.45
CA ARG A 28 -0.42 0.73 11.51
C ARG A 28 0.28 0.13 10.31
N LEU A 29 0.89 -1.03 10.55
CA LEU A 29 1.44 -1.87 9.50
C LEU A 29 0.29 -2.53 8.71
N VAL A 30 0.26 -2.30 7.40
CA VAL A 30 -0.65 -3.02 6.49
C VAL A 30 -0.07 -4.40 6.17
N GLY A 31 1.23 -4.47 5.91
CA GLY A 31 1.93 -5.71 5.65
C GLY A 31 3.26 -5.51 4.92
N GLU A 32 3.88 -6.61 4.54
CA GLU A 32 5.09 -6.64 3.73
C GLU A 32 4.82 -7.36 2.41
N PHE A 33 5.29 -6.78 1.30
CA PHE A 33 4.97 -7.25 -0.04
C PHE A 33 6.22 -7.27 -0.91
N GLU A 34 6.29 -8.24 -1.82
CA GLU A 34 7.33 -8.26 -2.85
C GLU A 34 7.03 -7.20 -3.92
N GLY A 35 8.07 -6.53 -4.41
CA GLY A 35 7.94 -5.49 -5.42
C GLY A 35 7.23 -6.01 -6.68
N LYS A 36 7.53 -7.24 -7.09
CA LYS A 36 6.84 -7.89 -8.22
C LYS A 36 5.31 -7.96 -8.01
N VAL A 37 4.86 -8.32 -6.80
CA VAL A 37 3.42 -8.37 -6.46
C VAL A 37 2.80 -6.98 -6.52
N LEU A 38 3.49 -5.96 -6.00
CA LEU A 38 3.02 -4.57 -6.04
C LEU A 38 2.89 -4.02 -7.48
N GLN A 39 3.73 -4.47 -8.41
CA GLN A 39 3.67 -4.08 -9.81
C GLN A 39 2.53 -4.78 -10.56
N GLU A 40 2.45 -6.11 -10.44
CA GLU A 40 1.55 -6.94 -11.26
C GLU A 40 0.13 -6.95 -10.71
N VAL A 41 -0.01 -7.17 -9.40
CA VAL A 41 -1.30 -7.32 -8.70
C VAL A 41 -1.71 -6.03 -8.02
N GLY A 42 -0.77 -5.38 -7.33
CA GLY A 42 -1.02 -4.21 -6.49
C GLY A 42 -1.53 -4.58 -5.10
N ILE A 43 -2.03 -3.57 -4.38
CA ILE A 43 -2.61 -3.72 -3.04
C ILE A 43 -4.05 -3.25 -3.03
N GLU A 44 -4.87 -3.89 -2.21
CA GLU A 44 -6.23 -3.44 -1.93
C GLU A 44 -6.23 -2.52 -0.72
N VAL A 45 -6.87 -1.37 -0.87
CA VAL A 45 -6.92 -0.34 0.14
C VAL A 45 -8.36 0.04 0.37
N THR A 46 -8.81 -0.09 1.61
CA THR A 46 -10.12 0.40 2.03
C THR A 46 -9.98 1.85 2.46
N ILE A 47 -10.68 2.74 1.77
CA ILE A 47 -10.68 4.18 1.97
C ILE A 47 -12.07 4.61 2.48
N PRO A 48 -12.18 5.36 3.58
CA PRO A 48 -13.46 5.94 4.00
C PRO A 48 -13.98 6.92 2.94
N LYS A 49 -15.28 6.89 2.60
CA LYS A 49 -15.90 7.86 1.68
C LYS A 49 -16.08 9.27 2.28
N GLN A 50 -15.33 9.59 3.34
CA GLN A 50 -15.35 10.91 3.97
C GLN A 50 -14.31 11.81 3.28
N PRO A 51 -14.48 13.14 3.30
CA PRO A 51 -13.47 14.07 2.80
C PRO A 51 -12.14 13.82 3.50
N GLY A 52 -11.09 13.51 2.74
CA GLY A 52 -9.77 13.19 3.28
C GLY A 52 -8.89 12.47 2.27
N ALA A 53 -7.64 12.21 2.67
CA ALA A 53 -6.69 11.43 1.91
C ALA A 53 -6.19 10.25 2.75
N LYS A 54 -6.06 9.08 2.12
CA LYS A 54 -5.36 7.94 2.68
C LYS A 54 -3.91 7.94 2.17
N VAL A 55 -2.96 7.90 3.09
CA VAL A 55 -1.53 8.00 2.84
C VAL A 55 -0.88 6.68 3.23
N LEU A 56 -0.36 5.98 2.22
CA LEU A 56 0.37 4.74 2.38
C LEU A 56 1.84 4.97 2.08
N VAL A 57 2.70 4.59 3.01
CA VAL A 57 4.16 4.74 2.90
C VAL A 57 4.76 3.37 2.60
N PHE A 58 5.51 3.30 1.50
CA PHE A 58 6.19 2.09 1.04
C PHE A 58 7.68 2.21 1.29
N SER A 59 8.19 1.47 2.28
CA SER A 59 9.59 1.49 2.65
C SER A 59 10.27 0.22 2.19
N SER A 60 11.32 0.33 1.37
CA SER A 60 12.15 -0.82 1.01
C SER A 60 12.83 -1.37 2.25
N ILE A 61 12.70 -2.67 2.49
CA ILE A 61 13.42 -3.36 3.55
C ILE A 61 14.80 -3.71 2.99
N ALA A 62 15.87 -3.18 3.60
CA ALA A 62 17.23 -3.60 3.26
C ALA A 62 17.44 -5.04 3.74
N LYS A 63 18.13 -5.84 2.94
CA LYS A 63 18.75 -7.08 3.43
C LYS A 63 19.97 -6.72 4.27
#